data_AF-A0A7C1EG29-F1
#
_entry.id   AF-A0A7C1EG29-F1
#
_cell.length_a   1.000
_cell.length_b   1.000
_cell.length_c   1.000
_cell.angle_alpha   90.00
_cell.angle_beta   90.00
_cell.angle_gamma   90.00
#
_symmetry.space_group_name_H-M   'P 1'
#
loop_
_entity.id
_entity.type
_entity.pdbx_description
1 polymer ?
#
loop_
_entity_poly.entity_id
_entity_poly.type
_entity_poly.pdbx_seq_one_letter_code
_entity_poly.pdbx_strand_id
1 'polypeptide(L)'
;DHLLAGDDFVSNDTNPSPDSPAETHGTHVAGIAGAETNNGVGIAGIAWNSRLLPIRIVGPLGASSANIASGLIYAADHGVKVVNLSLGGPGWNKLERDAVNYAVAHGVVIVAAAGNENTIVTSYPASYDHVISVASTTRTDSRSYFSNYGSYVDIAAPGGANLGGDRRGYSEHPLQRRLREPCGDVDGCAACSRCGGVSLVVRPCDDSTAGRGSPALHYARSRHSRPR
;
A
#
# COMPACT_ATOMS: atom_id res chain seq x y z
N ASP A 1 11.90 -16.57 5.15
CA ASP A 1 11.63 -15.64 4.04
C ASP A 1 10.17 -15.26 3.94
N HIS A 2 9.90 -13.99 4.28
CA HIS A 2 8.59 -13.35 4.12
C HIS A 2 8.40 -12.75 2.72
N LEU A 3 9.44 -12.66 1.89
CA LEU A 3 9.39 -12.10 0.54
C LEU A 3 9.33 -13.22 -0.50
N LEU A 4 8.38 -13.14 -1.42
CA LEU A 4 8.25 -14.02 -2.58
C LEU A 4 9.05 -13.48 -3.76
N ALA A 5 9.37 -14.35 -4.72
CA ALA A 5 9.85 -13.91 -6.03
C ALA A 5 8.75 -13.11 -6.73
N GLY A 6 9.09 -11.90 -7.18
CA GLY A 6 8.16 -10.96 -7.80
C GLY A 6 8.53 -10.64 -9.25
N ASP A 7 7.99 -9.54 -9.76
CA ASP A 7 8.13 -9.16 -11.18
C ASP A 7 8.26 -7.64 -11.35
N ASP A 8 8.96 -7.24 -12.40
CA ASP A 8 9.26 -5.85 -12.73
C ASP A 8 8.72 -5.47 -14.11
N PHE A 9 7.65 -4.69 -14.11
CA PHE A 9 7.00 -4.17 -15.31
C PHE A 9 7.60 -2.85 -15.80
N VAL A 10 8.57 -2.27 -15.09
CA VAL A 10 9.34 -1.10 -15.53
C VAL A 10 10.47 -1.53 -16.45
N SER A 11 11.26 -2.51 -16.02
CA SER A 11 12.40 -3.03 -16.77
C SER A 11 12.08 -4.30 -17.58
N ASN A 12 10.89 -4.88 -17.38
CA ASN A 12 10.42 -6.12 -18.01
C ASN A 12 11.37 -7.31 -17.71
N ASP A 13 11.65 -7.50 -16.43
CA ASP A 13 12.42 -8.63 -15.90
C ASP A 13 11.82 -9.13 -14.56
N THR A 14 12.39 -10.20 -14.00
CA THR A 14 11.87 -10.83 -12.78
C THR A 14 12.48 -10.27 -11.48
N ASN A 15 13.14 -9.12 -11.53
CA ASN A 15 13.81 -8.50 -10.39
C ASN A 15 13.13 -7.19 -9.98
N PRO A 16 12.16 -7.23 -9.05
CA PRO A 16 11.44 -6.04 -8.60
C PRO A 16 12.25 -5.15 -7.63
N SER A 17 13.57 -5.32 -7.59
CA SER A 17 14.44 -4.53 -6.71
C SER A 17 14.53 -3.09 -7.20
N PRO A 18 14.71 -2.12 -6.29
CA PRO A 18 15.03 -0.74 -6.66
C PRO A 18 16.29 -0.66 -7.53
N ASP A 19 16.22 0.02 -8.67
CA ASP A 19 17.40 0.25 -9.53
C ASP A 19 18.30 1.39 -9.00
N SER A 20 17.78 2.20 -8.08
CA SER A 20 18.52 3.31 -7.50
C SER A 20 18.13 3.57 -6.04
N PRO A 21 18.99 4.25 -5.27
CA PRO A 21 18.66 4.68 -3.90
C PRO A 21 17.47 5.65 -3.82
N ALA A 22 16.98 6.19 -4.94
CA ALA A 22 15.78 7.02 -4.97
C ALA A 22 14.47 6.21 -4.97
N GLU A 23 14.53 4.91 -5.29
CA GLU A 23 13.35 4.02 -5.37
C GLU A 23 13.10 3.27 -4.05
N THR A 24 13.13 3.99 -2.92
CA THR A 24 13.01 3.40 -1.57
C THR A 24 11.57 3.27 -1.08
N HIS A 25 10.61 3.91 -1.75
CA HIS A 25 9.22 3.97 -1.31
C HIS A 25 8.59 2.59 -1.17
N GLY A 26 8.82 1.70 -2.15
CA GLY A 26 8.31 0.34 -2.14
C GLY A 26 8.80 -0.46 -0.94
N THR A 27 10.07 -0.34 -0.60
CA THR A 27 10.70 -0.97 0.57
C THR A 27 10.12 -0.42 1.87
N HIS A 28 9.87 0.89 1.96
CA HIS A 28 9.24 1.51 3.13
C HIS A 28 7.82 1.00 3.36
N VAL A 29 7.01 0.93 2.30
CA VAL A 29 5.66 0.37 2.33
C VAL A 29 5.68 -1.12 2.71
N ALA A 30 6.61 -1.90 2.16
CA ALA A 30 6.83 -3.30 2.51
C ALA A 30 7.15 -3.49 4.00
N GLY A 31 7.99 -2.61 4.56
CA GLY A 31 8.31 -2.61 5.99
C GLY A 31 7.08 -2.38 6.87
N ILE A 32 6.28 -1.37 6.56
CA ILE A 32 5.05 -1.07 7.32
C ILE A 32 4.09 -2.27 7.32
N ALA A 33 3.88 -2.89 6.16
CA ALA A 33 2.89 -3.96 6.08
C ALA A 33 3.41 -5.30 6.61
N GLY A 34 4.69 -5.63 6.46
CA GLY A 34 5.15 -6.99 6.73
C GLY A 34 6.62 -7.15 7.12
N ALA A 35 7.24 -6.11 7.70
CA ALA A 35 8.54 -6.29 8.34
C ALA A 35 8.53 -7.45 9.33
N GLU A 36 9.63 -8.20 9.37
CA GLU A 36 9.86 -9.23 10.37
C GLU A 36 9.72 -8.63 11.77
N THR A 37 8.95 -9.29 12.62
CA THR A 37 8.61 -8.80 13.96
C THR A 37 9.19 -9.75 15.01
N ASN A 38 9.48 -9.23 16.20
CA ASN A 38 10.04 -9.99 17.33
C ASN A 38 11.47 -10.53 17.09
N ASN A 39 12.25 -9.87 16.25
CA ASN A 39 13.66 -10.20 15.99
C ASN A 39 14.65 -9.22 16.69
N GLY A 40 14.13 -8.23 17.42
CA GLY A 40 14.94 -7.20 18.12
C GLY A 40 15.60 -6.17 17.20
N VAL A 41 15.19 -6.07 15.93
CA VAL A 41 15.80 -5.18 14.92
C VAL A 41 14.71 -4.35 14.22
N GLY A 42 14.91 -3.04 14.12
CA GLY A 42 14.05 -2.18 13.29
C GLY A 42 12.64 -2.00 13.83
N ILE A 43 11.63 -2.30 13.00
CA ILE A 43 10.20 -2.05 13.25
C ILE A 43 9.41 -3.37 13.26
N ALA A 44 8.14 -3.31 13.69
CA ALA A 44 7.18 -4.40 13.54
C ALA A 44 6.21 -4.12 12.39
N GLY A 45 6.05 -5.06 11.46
CA GLY A 45 5.08 -4.96 10.36
C GLY A 45 3.66 -5.29 10.82
N ILE A 46 2.64 -4.63 10.27
CA ILE A 46 1.24 -4.82 10.70
C ILE A 46 0.75 -6.26 10.48
N ALA A 47 1.12 -6.86 9.35
CA ALA A 47 0.79 -8.22 8.95
C ALA A 47 2.05 -9.11 8.99
N TRP A 48 2.72 -9.15 10.15
CA TRP A 48 4.01 -9.83 10.35
C TRP A 48 4.03 -11.33 10.01
N ASN A 49 2.87 -11.99 9.89
CA ASN A 49 2.76 -13.41 9.52
C ASN A 49 2.35 -13.63 8.06
N SER A 50 2.32 -12.57 7.26
CA SER A 50 1.98 -12.65 5.83
C SER A 50 3.23 -12.65 4.98
N ARG A 51 3.10 -13.23 3.78
CA ARG A 51 4.12 -13.15 2.73
C ARG A 51 3.86 -11.95 1.84
N LEU A 52 4.94 -11.33 1.38
CA LEU A 52 4.94 -10.16 0.51
C LEU A 52 5.34 -10.57 -0.90
N LEU A 53 4.55 -10.20 -1.91
CA LEU A 53 4.89 -10.35 -3.33
C LEU A 53 5.26 -8.98 -3.90
N PRO A 54 6.55 -8.68 -4.13
CA PRO A 54 6.94 -7.39 -4.68
C PRO A 54 6.58 -7.30 -6.17
N ILE A 55 5.86 -6.24 -6.58
CA ILE A 55 5.58 -5.96 -7.99
C ILE A 55 6.02 -4.53 -8.31
N ARG A 56 7.07 -4.38 -9.12
CA ARG A 56 7.58 -3.07 -9.51
C ARG A 56 6.84 -2.59 -10.75
N ILE A 57 6.11 -1.48 -10.59
CA ILE A 57 5.30 -0.85 -11.66
C ILE A 57 5.57 0.64 -11.83
N VAL A 58 6.35 1.23 -10.91
CA VAL A 58 6.67 2.66 -10.89
C VAL A 58 8.13 2.81 -11.24
N GLY A 59 8.42 3.51 -12.34
CA GLY A 59 9.78 3.86 -12.74
C GLY A 59 10.13 5.31 -12.39
N PRO A 60 11.26 5.82 -12.89
CA PRO A 60 11.73 7.20 -12.63
C PRO A 60 10.74 8.30 -13.05
N LEU A 61 9.83 8.00 -14.00
CA LEU A 61 8.82 8.93 -14.52
C LEU A 61 7.43 8.70 -13.90
N GLY A 62 7.31 7.86 -12.87
CA GLY A 62 6.04 7.42 -12.31
C GLY A 62 5.55 6.11 -12.92
N ALA A 63 4.28 5.79 -12.69
CA ALA A 63 3.64 4.58 -13.20
C ALA A 63 2.75 4.90 -14.39
N SER A 64 2.86 4.10 -15.44
CA SER A 64 1.90 4.13 -16.54
C SER A 64 0.64 3.33 -16.18
N SER A 65 -0.49 3.68 -16.78
CA SER A 65 -1.72 2.89 -16.67
C SER A 65 -1.55 1.44 -17.13
N ALA A 66 -0.66 1.20 -18.11
CA ALA A 66 -0.34 -0.15 -18.56
C ALA A 66 0.40 -0.94 -17.48
N ASN A 67 1.38 -0.34 -16.80
CA ASN A 67 2.13 -1.03 -15.74
C ASN A 67 1.24 -1.31 -14.53
N ILE A 68 0.36 -0.37 -14.15
CA ILE A 68 -0.63 -0.59 -13.08
C ILE A 68 -1.55 -1.75 -13.44
N ALA A 69 -2.08 -1.78 -14.66
CA ALA A 69 -2.95 -2.85 -15.12
C ALA A 69 -2.23 -4.21 -15.12
N SER A 70 -1.01 -4.29 -15.68
CA SER A 70 -0.21 -5.52 -15.68
C SER A 70 0.10 -6.01 -14.27
N GLY A 71 0.46 -5.11 -13.35
CA GLY A 71 0.72 -5.48 -11.95
C GLY A 71 -0.52 -6.01 -11.23
N LEU A 72 -1.70 -5.42 -11.48
CA LEU A 72 -2.97 -5.90 -10.91
C LEU A 72 -3.36 -7.28 -11.43
N ILE A 73 -3.22 -7.50 -12.74
CA ILE A 73 -3.49 -8.80 -13.37
C ILE A 73 -2.50 -9.84 -12.83
N TYR A 74 -1.20 -9.52 -12.80
CA TYR A 74 -0.17 -10.40 -12.25
C TYR A 74 -0.48 -10.78 -10.80
N ALA A 75 -0.84 -9.81 -9.95
CA ALA A 75 -1.21 -10.08 -8.57
C ALA A 75 -2.40 -11.05 -8.47
N ALA A 76 -3.45 -10.81 -9.26
CA ALA A 76 -4.64 -11.65 -9.28
C ALA A 76 -4.33 -13.09 -9.71
N ASP A 77 -3.58 -13.26 -10.79
CA ASP A 77 -3.17 -14.57 -11.32
C ASP A 77 -2.27 -15.33 -10.34
N HIS A 78 -1.55 -14.59 -9.50
CA HIS A 78 -0.72 -15.12 -8.43
C HIS A 78 -1.50 -15.37 -7.13
N GLY A 79 -2.84 -15.32 -7.12
CA GLY A 79 -3.65 -15.75 -5.98
C GLY A 79 -3.51 -14.86 -4.73
N VAL A 80 -3.09 -13.63 -4.93
CA VAL A 80 -2.98 -12.58 -3.93
C VAL A 80 -4.33 -12.31 -3.27
N LYS A 81 -4.31 -11.89 -1.99
CA LYS A 81 -5.54 -11.51 -1.29
C LYS A 81 -5.71 -10.00 -1.12
N VAL A 82 -4.61 -9.27 -0.96
CA VAL A 82 -4.63 -7.81 -0.83
C VAL A 82 -3.54 -7.18 -1.69
N VAL A 83 -3.92 -6.17 -2.48
CA VAL A 83 -2.99 -5.29 -3.21
C VAL A 83 -3.05 -3.90 -2.60
N ASN A 84 -1.88 -3.34 -2.32
CA ASN A 84 -1.69 -1.96 -1.89
C ASN A 84 -1.08 -1.13 -3.03
N LEU A 85 -1.81 -0.10 -3.44
CA LEU A 85 -1.43 0.88 -4.45
C LEU A 85 -1.16 2.23 -3.75
N SER A 86 0.02 2.36 -3.13
CA SER A 86 0.52 3.63 -2.58
C SER A 86 1.00 4.56 -3.71
N LEU A 87 0.12 4.81 -4.67
CA LEU A 87 0.29 5.66 -5.83
C LEU A 87 -1.06 6.25 -6.19
N GLY A 88 -1.04 7.31 -6.98
CA GLY A 88 -2.25 7.83 -7.58
C GLY A 88 -1.98 9.06 -8.42
N GLY A 89 -2.92 9.36 -9.29
CA GLY A 89 -2.83 10.52 -10.16
C GLY A 89 -4.19 10.96 -10.70
N PRO A 90 -4.22 12.11 -11.37
CA PRO A 90 -5.40 12.55 -12.08
C PRO A 90 -5.66 11.67 -13.30
N GLY A 91 -6.92 11.59 -13.72
CA GLY A 91 -7.30 10.95 -14.97
C GLY A 91 -7.80 9.53 -14.77
N TRP A 92 -9.09 9.35 -15.04
CA TRP A 92 -9.68 8.03 -15.16
C TRP A 92 -9.11 7.33 -16.40
N ASN A 93 -8.79 6.04 -16.28
CA ASN A 93 -8.32 5.22 -17.39
C ASN A 93 -9.11 3.91 -17.46
N LYS A 94 -9.62 3.60 -18.66
CA LYS A 94 -10.39 2.38 -18.89
C LYS A 94 -9.58 1.11 -18.60
N LEU A 95 -8.31 1.07 -19.01
CA LEU A 95 -7.44 -0.09 -18.84
C LEU A 95 -7.20 -0.40 -17.36
N GLU A 96 -6.88 0.62 -16.56
CA GLU A 96 -6.71 0.46 -15.11
C GLU A 96 -8.02 0.00 -14.44
N ARG A 97 -9.16 0.63 -14.78
CA ARG A 97 -10.45 0.23 -14.23
C ARG A 97 -10.78 -1.23 -14.55
N ASP A 98 -10.55 -1.65 -15.80
CA ASP A 98 -10.84 -3.02 -16.22
C ASP A 98 -9.90 -4.02 -15.51
N ALA A 99 -8.64 -3.64 -15.24
CA ALA A 99 -7.71 -4.45 -14.43
C ALA A 99 -8.08 -4.50 -12.94
N VAL A 100 -8.59 -3.40 -12.36
CA VAL A 100 -9.18 -3.38 -11.01
C VAL A 100 -10.33 -4.36 -10.92
N ASN A 101 -11.27 -4.31 -11.88
CA ASN A 101 -12.40 -5.22 -11.94
C ASN A 101 -11.96 -6.68 -12.10
N TYR A 102 -10.93 -6.94 -12.91
CA TYR A 102 -10.35 -8.27 -13.06
C TYR A 102 -9.82 -8.80 -11.73
N ALA A 103 -8.98 -8.03 -11.03
CA ALA A 103 -8.41 -8.46 -9.76
C ALA A 103 -9.51 -8.67 -8.69
N VAL A 104 -10.49 -7.78 -8.61
CA VAL A 104 -11.64 -7.93 -7.69
C VAL A 104 -12.46 -9.19 -8.00
N ALA A 105 -12.69 -9.50 -9.29
CA ALA A 105 -13.37 -10.72 -9.69
C ALA A 105 -12.60 -12.01 -9.31
N HIS A 106 -11.29 -11.91 -9.12
CA HIS A 106 -10.43 -13.00 -8.61
C HIS A 106 -10.30 -13.00 -7.08
N GLY A 107 -11.11 -12.19 -6.38
CA GLY A 107 -11.14 -12.14 -4.92
C GLY A 107 -10.02 -11.32 -4.28
N VAL A 108 -9.40 -10.42 -5.04
CA VAL A 108 -8.38 -9.49 -4.54
C VAL A 108 -9.05 -8.26 -3.93
N VAL A 109 -8.68 -7.91 -2.70
CA VAL A 109 -8.99 -6.60 -2.09
C VAL A 109 -7.95 -5.59 -2.56
N ILE A 110 -8.39 -4.45 -3.07
CA ILE A 110 -7.50 -3.39 -3.55
C ILE A 110 -7.63 -2.18 -2.62
N VAL A 111 -6.49 -1.70 -2.13
CA VAL A 111 -6.36 -0.51 -1.30
C VAL A 111 -5.50 0.50 -2.04
N ALA A 112 -5.90 1.75 -2.10
CA ALA A 112 -5.15 2.80 -2.78
C ALA A 112 -5.15 4.12 -2.01
N ALA A 113 -4.06 4.88 -2.17
CA ALA A 113 -3.89 6.18 -1.50
C ALA A 113 -4.79 7.25 -2.13
N ALA A 114 -5.51 8.00 -1.30
CA ALA A 114 -6.42 9.07 -1.75
C ALA A 114 -5.70 10.24 -2.46
N GLY A 115 -4.39 10.39 -2.24
CA GLY A 115 -3.52 11.41 -2.83
C GLY A 115 -3.01 12.45 -1.82
N ASN A 116 -2.09 13.31 -2.28
CA ASN A 116 -1.21 14.15 -1.45
C ASN A 116 -1.23 15.64 -1.83
N GLU A 117 -2.33 16.11 -2.39
CA GLU A 117 -2.47 17.45 -2.96
C GLU A 117 -3.35 18.38 -2.11
N ASN A 118 -3.78 17.93 -0.92
CA ASN A 118 -4.70 18.64 -0.03
C ASN A 118 -5.96 19.13 -0.77
N THR A 119 -6.56 18.26 -1.58
CA THR A 119 -7.68 18.62 -2.46
C THR A 119 -8.84 17.63 -2.35
N ILE A 120 -9.98 18.04 -2.90
CA ILE A 120 -11.17 17.20 -3.12
C ILE A 120 -11.21 16.51 -4.48
N VAL A 121 -10.25 16.84 -5.35
CA VAL A 121 -10.14 16.23 -6.67
C VAL A 121 -9.83 14.74 -6.51
N THR A 122 -10.65 13.91 -7.14
CA THR A 122 -10.50 12.45 -7.17
C THR A 122 -9.15 12.03 -7.74
N SER A 123 -8.51 11.05 -7.10
CA SER A 123 -7.28 10.41 -7.55
C SER A 123 -7.55 8.97 -7.96
N TYR A 124 -6.94 8.51 -9.05
CA TYR A 124 -7.04 7.13 -9.53
C TYR A 124 -5.73 6.39 -9.26
N PRO A 125 -5.77 5.12 -8.82
CA PRO A 125 -6.93 4.22 -8.83
C PRO A 125 -7.89 4.33 -7.63
N ALA A 126 -7.58 5.17 -6.63
CA ALA A 126 -8.36 5.26 -5.39
C ALA A 126 -9.83 5.68 -5.55
N SER A 127 -10.24 6.21 -6.71
CA SER A 127 -11.62 6.61 -6.99
C SER A 127 -12.36 5.64 -7.91
N TYR A 128 -11.76 4.51 -8.30
CA TYR A 128 -12.51 3.46 -9.00
C TYR A 128 -13.44 2.72 -8.03
N ASP A 129 -14.56 2.23 -8.54
CA ASP A 129 -15.41 1.30 -7.79
C ASP A 129 -14.58 0.08 -7.34
N HIS A 130 -14.93 -0.47 -6.16
CA HIS A 130 -14.28 -1.63 -5.55
C HIS A 130 -12.84 -1.41 -5.03
N VAL A 131 -12.32 -0.20 -5.10
CA VAL A 131 -11.04 0.18 -4.46
C VAL A 131 -11.32 0.86 -3.12
N ILE A 132 -10.61 0.45 -2.08
CA ILE A 132 -10.65 1.11 -0.77
C ILE A 132 -9.71 2.32 -0.81
N SER A 133 -10.28 3.52 -0.76
CA SER A 133 -9.57 4.79 -0.76
C SER A 133 -9.15 5.21 0.64
N VAL A 134 -7.85 5.46 0.84
CA VAL A 134 -7.27 5.73 2.17
C VAL A 134 -6.69 7.13 2.27
N ALA A 135 -7.22 7.94 3.19
CA ALA A 135 -6.66 9.23 3.57
C ALA A 135 -5.59 9.12 4.69
N SER A 136 -4.74 10.15 4.80
CA SER A 136 -3.67 10.22 5.80
C SER A 136 -4.11 11.00 7.05
N THR A 137 -3.76 10.47 8.22
CA THR A 137 -3.89 11.13 9.53
C THR A 137 -2.55 11.26 10.23
N THR A 138 -2.47 12.26 11.12
CA THR A 138 -1.35 12.48 12.03
C THR A 138 -1.46 11.57 13.24
N ARG A 139 -0.44 11.59 14.12
CA ARG A 139 -0.46 10.87 15.40
C ARG A 139 -1.54 11.36 16.38
N THR A 140 -2.20 12.48 16.08
CA THR A 140 -3.29 13.04 16.90
C THR A 140 -4.67 12.78 16.28
N ASP A 141 -4.77 11.85 15.32
CA ASP A 141 -5.99 11.55 14.54
C ASP A 141 -6.56 12.75 13.78
N SER A 142 -5.74 13.78 13.55
CA SER A 142 -6.10 14.89 12.67
C SER A 142 -5.74 14.52 11.23
N ARG A 143 -6.51 15.01 10.24
CA ARG A 143 -6.13 14.85 8.83
C ARG A 143 -4.74 15.47 8.59
N SER A 144 -3.85 14.71 7.96
CA SER A 144 -2.53 15.22 7.55
C SER A 144 -2.67 16.37 6.57
N TYR A 145 -1.83 17.40 6.69
CA TYR A 145 -2.00 18.65 5.93
C TYR A 145 -2.00 18.45 4.41
N PHE A 146 -1.30 17.42 3.93
CA PHE A 146 -1.20 17.08 2.50
C PHE A 146 -2.31 16.12 2.03
N SER A 147 -3.02 15.44 2.94
CA SER A 147 -3.96 14.38 2.56
C SER A 147 -5.08 14.94 1.70
N ASN A 148 -5.36 14.29 0.57
CA ASN A 148 -6.64 14.50 -0.10
C ASN A 148 -7.80 14.02 0.78
N TYR A 149 -8.98 14.55 0.50
CA TYR A 149 -10.20 14.32 1.28
C TYR A 149 -11.44 14.47 0.39
N GLY A 150 -12.57 13.89 0.74
CA GLY A 150 -13.80 14.05 -0.03
C GLY A 150 -14.70 12.83 0.07
N SER A 151 -15.78 12.83 -0.70
CA SER A 151 -16.78 11.74 -0.67
C SER A 151 -16.28 10.43 -1.27
N TYR A 152 -15.15 10.44 -2.00
CA TYR A 152 -14.53 9.25 -2.59
C TYR A 152 -13.55 8.55 -1.62
N VAL A 153 -13.30 9.12 -0.44
CA VAL A 153 -12.45 8.51 0.59
C VAL A 153 -13.30 7.62 1.47
N ASP A 154 -12.89 6.35 1.62
CA ASP A 154 -13.62 5.37 2.44
C ASP A 154 -13.17 5.39 3.89
N ILE A 155 -11.85 5.40 4.11
CA ILE A 155 -11.24 5.31 5.43
C ILE A 155 -10.03 6.23 5.56
N ALA A 156 -9.54 6.41 6.78
CA ALA A 156 -8.31 7.12 7.07
C ALA A 156 -7.38 6.25 7.93
N ALA A 157 -6.07 6.38 7.72
CA ALA A 157 -5.04 5.65 8.46
C ALA A 157 -3.86 6.55 8.82
N PRO A 158 -3.02 6.19 9.81
CA PRO A 158 -1.82 6.94 10.14
C PRO A 158 -0.87 7.00 8.93
N GLY A 159 -0.58 8.21 8.47
CA GLY A 159 0.30 8.45 7.33
C GLY A 159 1.30 9.58 7.54
N GLY A 160 1.47 10.01 8.80
CA GLY A 160 2.43 11.03 9.20
C GLY A 160 2.05 12.44 8.76
N ALA A 161 2.38 13.43 9.59
CA ALA A 161 2.55 14.83 9.18
C ALA A 161 3.20 15.63 10.31
N ASN A 162 4.30 16.31 10.02
CA ASN A 162 4.85 17.32 10.91
C ASN A 162 4.12 18.64 10.67
N LEU A 163 3.06 18.89 11.43
CA LEU A 163 2.51 20.24 11.59
C LEU A 163 3.35 20.98 12.63
N GLY A 164 4.39 21.66 12.17
CA GLY A 164 5.18 22.60 12.97
C GLY A 164 6.15 21.97 13.98
N GLY A 165 7.43 21.94 13.63
CA GLY A 165 8.54 22.10 14.57
C GLY A 165 8.75 21.11 15.73
N ASP A 166 7.92 20.08 15.94
CA ASP A 166 8.21 19.05 16.96
C ASP A 166 9.24 18.07 16.42
N ARG A 167 10.53 18.39 16.63
CA ARG A 167 11.70 17.55 16.36
C ARG A 167 11.81 16.35 17.32
N ARG A 168 10.71 15.81 17.81
CA ARG A 168 10.73 14.52 18.51
C ARG A 168 10.54 13.39 17.53
N GLY A 169 11.46 13.35 16.56
CA GLY A 169 11.79 12.13 15.85
C GLY A 169 12.27 11.09 16.86
N TYR A 170 11.96 9.82 16.60
CA TYR A 170 12.65 8.73 17.26
C TYR A 170 14.14 8.91 16.96
N SER A 171 14.89 9.29 18.00
CA SER A 171 16.35 9.39 17.94
C SER A 171 16.93 8.09 17.38
N GLU A 172 17.80 8.24 16.40
CA GLU A 172 18.63 7.18 15.85
C GLU A 172 19.14 6.25 16.96
N HIS A 173 18.78 4.97 16.90
CA HIS A 173 19.52 3.94 17.64
C HIS A 173 20.63 3.41 16.72
N PRO A 174 21.91 3.52 17.13
CA PRO A 174 23.05 3.25 16.27
C PRO A 174 23.32 1.74 16.17
N LEU A 175 22.46 1.01 15.46
CA LEU A 175 22.73 -0.38 15.01
C LEU A 175 22.10 -0.67 13.63
N GLN A 176 22.23 0.27 12.69
CA GLN A 176 22.02 0.01 11.25
C GLN A 176 23.27 -0.65 10.66
N ARG A 177 23.47 -1.95 10.94
CA ARG A 177 24.41 -2.81 10.21
C ARG A 177 23.78 -4.18 9.94
N ARG A 178 22.74 -4.21 9.09
CA ARG A 178 22.40 -5.40 8.27
C ARG A 178 21.32 -5.19 7.19
N LEU A 179 21.01 -3.94 6.85
CA LEU A 179 20.53 -3.58 5.52
C LEU A 179 21.40 -2.38 5.12
N ARG A 180 22.25 -2.54 4.11
CA ARG A 180 22.98 -1.41 3.53
C ARG A 180 21.94 -0.54 2.84
N GLU A 181 21.48 0.48 3.54
CA GLU A 181 21.13 1.84 3.06
C GLU A 181 20.49 2.58 4.25
N PRO A 182 20.93 3.80 4.59
CA PRO A 182 20.35 4.58 5.68
C PRO A 182 18.95 5.05 5.27
N CYS A 183 17.91 4.51 5.90
CA CYS A 183 16.58 5.11 5.83
C CYS A 183 16.61 6.40 6.64
N GLY A 184 16.93 7.52 5.99
CA GLY A 184 16.65 8.84 6.53
C GLY A 184 15.15 8.98 6.77
N ASP A 185 14.79 9.57 7.90
CA ASP A 185 13.46 9.96 8.37
C ASP A 185 12.31 9.85 7.35
N VAL A 186 11.44 8.85 7.51
CA VAL A 186 10.08 8.90 6.92
C VAL A 186 9.07 8.17 7.79
N ASP A 187 8.24 8.97 8.46
CA ASP A 187 7.00 8.56 9.08
C ASP A 187 5.97 8.11 8.01
N GLY A 188 5.37 6.93 8.20
CA GLY A 188 4.04 6.51 7.72
C GLY A 188 3.67 6.67 6.23
N CYS A 189 3.94 5.68 5.38
CA CYS A 189 3.52 5.67 3.97
C CYS A 189 2.26 4.84 3.66
N ALA A 190 1.32 4.67 4.61
CA ALA A 190 0.02 4.09 4.26
C ALA A 190 -0.75 4.95 3.22
N ALA A 191 -0.36 6.22 3.05
CA ALA A 191 -1.04 7.16 2.15
C ALA A 191 -0.11 8.04 1.28
N CYS A 192 1.21 7.84 1.29
CA CYS A 192 2.14 8.77 0.63
C CYS A 192 2.46 8.36 -0.83
N SER A 193 1.68 8.83 -1.81
CA SER A 193 1.87 8.57 -3.25
C SER A 193 3.09 9.20 -3.95
N ARG A 194 4.05 9.83 -3.26
CA ARG A 194 4.98 10.80 -3.90
C ARG A 194 6.39 10.33 -4.26
N CYS A 195 6.73 9.07 -4.05
CA CYS A 195 8.03 8.52 -4.48
C CYS A 195 7.83 7.14 -5.08
N GLY A 196 8.50 6.84 -6.20
CA GLY A 196 8.32 5.59 -6.92
C GLY A 196 8.72 4.37 -6.10
N GLY A 197 7.91 3.31 -6.16
CA GLY A 197 8.27 2.00 -5.64
C GLY A 197 7.08 1.10 -5.34
N VAL A 198 7.25 -0.17 -5.74
CA VAL A 198 6.56 -1.44 -5.42
C VAL A 198 5.11 -1.35 -4.93
N SER A 199 4.19 -1.87 -5.73
CA SER A 199 2.86 -2.26 -5.24
C SER A 199 3.02 -3.48 -4.36
N LEU A 200 2.66 -3.33 -3.09
CA LEU A 200 2.85 -4.36 -2.09
C LEU A 200 1.64 -5.27 -2.05
N VAL A 201 1.91 -6.55 -1.93
CA VAL A 201 0.92 -7.58 -2.13
C VAL A 201 1.02 -8.59 -1.00
N VAL A 202 -0.06 -8.75 -0.25
CA VAL A 202 -0.11 -9.62 0.93
C VAL A 202 -0.75 -10.96 0.54
N ARG A 203 0.02 -12.05 0.66
CA ARG A 203 -0.51 -13.42 0.69
C ARG A 203 -0.58 -13.91 2.14
N PRO A 204 -1.73 -14.39 2.63
CA PRO A 204 -1.76 -15.15 3.87
C PRO A 204 -1.01 -16.47 3.69
N CYS A 205 -0.40 -16.97 4.77
CA CYS A 205 0.16 -18.31 4.81
C CYS A 205 -0.94 -19.35 4.55
N ASP A 206 -0.64 -20.40 3.77
CA ASP A 206 -1.54 -21.54 3.61
C ASP A 206 -1.83 -22.16 4.99
N ASP A 207 -3.11 -22.16 5.36
CA ASP A 207 -3.60 -22.73 6.59
C ASP A 207 -3.64 -24.27 6.48
N SER A 208 -2.49 -24.90 6.74
CA SER A 208 -2.40 -26.34 7.01
C SER A 208 -2.05 -26.64 8.47
N THR A 209 -1.97 -25.62 9.33
CA THR A 209 -1.56 -25.78 10.74
C THR A 209 -2.33 -24.94 11.77
N ALA A 210 -3.28 -24.07 11.39
CA ALA A 210 -4.12 -23.39 12.38
C ALA A 210 -5.26 -24.33 12.83
N GLY A 211 -5.06 -24.95 13.98
CA GLY A 211 -6.08 -25.72 14.66
C GLY A 211 -7.37 -24.91 14.82
N ARG A 212 -8.47 -25.51 14.36
CA ARG A 212 -9.87 -25.32 14.77
C ARG A 212 -10.15 -24.07 15.61
N GLY A 213 -10.66 -23.02 14.96
CA GLY A 213 -11.49 -22.02 15.61
C GLY A 213 -11.14 -20.59 15.26
N SER A 214 -11.75 -20.06 14.20
CA SER A 214 -12.08 -18.63 14.11
C SER A 214 -13.30 -18.45 13.21
N PRO A 215 -14.30 -17.66 13.65
CA PRO A 215 -15.58 -17.55 12.97
C PRO A 215 -15.44 -16.71 11.70
N ALA A 216 -16.13 -17.14 10.64
CA ALA A 216 -16.25 -16.39 9.40
C ALA A 216 -16.81 -14.98 9.67
N LEU A 217 -16.07 -13.95 9.23
CA LEU A 217 -16.56 -12.57 9.14
C LEU A 217 -17.66 -12.51 8.08
N HIS A 218 -18.91 -12.66 8.51
CA HIS A 218 -20.08 -12.34 7.68
C HIS A 218 -20.19 -10.82 7.55
N TYR A 219 -19.98 -10.33 6.32
CA TYR A 219 -20.25 -8.95 5.95
C TYR A 219 -21.77 -8.72 5.88
N ALA A 220 -22.38 -8.28 6.98
CA ALA A 220 -23.77 -7.85 7.02
C ALA A 220 -23.87 -6.37 6.59
N ARG A 221 -24.37 -6.11 5.38
CA ARG A 221 -24.74 -4.74 4.95
C ARG A 221 -25.92 -4.23 5.78
N SER A 222 -25.71 -3.13 6.50
CA SER A 222 -26.79 -2.32 7.07
C SER A 222 -27.58 -1.67 5.93
N ARG A 223 -28.83 -2.10 5.72
CA ARG A 223 -29.78 -1.39 4.86
C ARG A 223 -30.37 -0.22 5.67
N HIS A 224 -29.97 0.99 5.33
CA HIS A 224 -30.66 2.20 5.78
C HIS A 224 -31.99 2.36 5.01
N SER A 225 -33.10 1.98 5.65
CA SER A 225 -34.43 2.46 5.28
C SER A 225 -34.61 3.87 5.84
N ARG A 226 -34.77 4.87 4.95
CA ARG A 226 -35.22 6.22 5.32
C ARG A 226 -36.75 6.28 5.31
N PRO A 227 -37.39 6.98 6.25
CA PRO A 227 -38.84 7.13 6.28
C PRO A 227 -39.30 8.34 5.46
N ARG A 228 -40.37 8.17 4.68
CA ARG A 228 -41.49 9.11 4.52
C ARG A 228 -42.75 8.33 4.20
#